data_AF-E6S8M5-F1
#
_entry.id   AF-E6S8M5-F1
#
_cell.length_a   1.000
_cell.length_b   1.000
_cell.length_c   1.000
_cell.angle_alpha   90.00
_cell.angle_beta   90.00
_cell.angle_gamma   90.00
#
_symmetry.space_group_name_H-M   'P 1'
#
loop_
_entity.id
_entity.type
_entity.pdbx_description
1 polymer ?
#
loop_
_entity_poly.entity_id
_entity_poly.type
_entity_poly.pdbx_seq_one_letter_code
_entity_poly.pdbx_strand_id
1 'polypeptide(L)'
;MRAARWPLAACLVLAGCVAPAADTGAFEHNALGALESAVSTARVAAVALDARARDRVTFAYANTVVTEAEDAIDPIVASFGVVDPPDRSVDPLRREVLDHLGETGDLLAEARIAVRRGDVRAMTDLAAGLRRVADGMDQQAEELS
;
A
#
# COMPACT_ATOMS: atom_id res chain seq x y z
N MET A 1 -35.73 -18.35 51.97
CA MET A 1 -35.48 -17.10 51.22
C MET A 1 -34.30 -17.36 50.30
N ARG A 2 -34.50 -17.35 48.97
CA ARG A 2 -33.47 -17.62 47.97
C ARG A 2 -32.75 -16.31 47.63
N ALA A 3 -31.42 -16.33 47.62
CA ALA A 3 -30.64 -15.27 46.99
C ALA A 3 -29.56 -15.93 46.13
N ALA A 4 -29.93 -16.20 44.87
CA ALA A 4 -28.99 -16.53 43.81
C ALA A 4 -28.16 -15.28 43.50
N ARG A 5 -26.84 -15.40 43.49
CA ARG A 5 -25.93 -14.33 43.05
C ARG A 5 -25.27 -14.80 41.77
N TRP A 6 -25.79 -14.31 40.64
CA TRP A 6 -25.24 -14.52 39.31
C TRP A 6 -23.81 -13.96 39.23
N PRO A 7 -22.87 -14.66 38.55
CA PRO A 7 -21.58 -14.09 38.23
C PRO A 7 -21.77 -12.99 37.19
N LEU A 8 -21.27 -11.79 37.52
CA LEU A 8 -21.17 -10.66 36.62
C LEU A 8 -20.17 -11.04 35.50
N ALA A 9 -20.70 -11.48 34.37
CA ALA A 9 -19.94 -11.65 33.14
C ALA A 9 -19.55 -10.26 32.63
N ALA A 10 -18.29 -9.89 32.85
CA ALA A 10 -17.68 -8.71 32.26
C ALA A 10 -17.41 -8.99 30.77
N CYS A 11 -18.37 -8.64 29.92
CA CYS A 11 -18.15 -8.51 28.48
C CYS A 11 -17.20 -7.32 28.23
N LEU A 12 -15.90 -7.59 28.15
CA LEU A 12 -14.94 -6.66 27.54
C LEU A 12 -15.20 -6.66 26.03
N VAL A 13 -16.00 -5.70 25.59
CA VAL A 13 -16.18 -5.37 24.17
C VAL A 13 -14.89 -4.72 23.69
N LEU A 14 -14.11 -5.45 22.90
CA LEU A 14 -13.06 -4.90 22.04
C LEU A 14 -13.74 -4.09 20.93
N ALA A 15 -14.12 -2.84 21.23
CA ALA A 15 -14.41 -1.85 20.22
C ALA A 15 -13.06 -1.35 19.70
N GLY A 16 -12.73 -1.71 18.46
CA GLY A 16 -11.63 -1.08 17.73
C GLY A 16 -11.98 0.38 17.50
N CYS A 17 -11.55 1.25 18.41
CA CYS A 17 -11.57 2.68 18.18
C CYS A 17 -10.51 2.97 17.12
N VAL A 18 -10.97 3.26 15.91
CA VAL A 18 -10.18 4.06 14.99
C VAL A 18 -9.94 5.38 15.71
N ALA A 19 -8.72 5.59 16.19
CA ALA A 19 -8.34 6.85 16.80
C ALA A 19 -8.01 7.80 15.64
N PRO A 20 -8.65 8.97 15.56
CA PRO A 20 -8.24 10.01 14.64
C PRO A 20 -6.75 10.31 14.80
N ALA A 21 -6.08 10.71 13.73
CA ALA A 21 -4.75 11.29 13.86
C ALA A 21 -4.82 12.46 14.88
N ALA A 22 -3.84 12.53 15.78
CA ALA A 22 -3.88 13.46 16.91
C ALA A 22 -3.95 14.93 16.46
N ASP A 23 -3.34 15.23 15.31
CA ASP A 23 -3.36 16.51 14.61
C ASP A 23 -3.00 16.28 13.12
N THR A 24 -3.02 17.37 12.35
CA THR A 24 -2.68 17.37 10.92
C THR A 24 -1.26 16.86 10.65
N GLY A 25 -0.28 17.24 11.47
CA GLY A 25 1.11 16.80 11.27
C GLY A 25 1.28 15.29 11.48
N ALA A 26 0.56 14.72 12.44
CA ALA A 26 0.52 13.27 12.61
C ALA A 26 -0.12 12.56 11.41
N PHE A 27 -1.15 13.16 10.80
CA PHE A 27 -1.77 12.61 9.59
C PHE A 27 -0.81 12.66 8.39
N GLU A 28 -0.15 13.80 8.16
CA GLU A 28 0.85 14.00 7.11
C GLU A 28 2.05 13.05 7.28
N HIS A 29 2.51 12.83 8.50
CA HIS A 29 3.59 11.87 8.76
C HIS A 29 3.21 10.42 8.41
N ASN A 30 1.97 10.01 8.70
CA ASN A 30 1.47 8.69 8.27
C ASN A 30 1.34 8.59 6.74
N ALA A 31 0.90 9.69 6.08
CA ALA A 31 0.82 9.76 4.63
C ALA A 31 2.21 9.61 4.00
N LEU A 32 3.20 10.37 4.50
CA LEU A 32 4.60 10.28 4.06
C LEU A 32 5.14 8.85 4.17
N GLY A 33 4.99 8.22 5.34
CA GLY A 33 5.47 6.84 5.53
C GLY A 33 4.78 5.82 4.62
N ALA A 34 3.50 6.01 4.31
CA ALA A 34 2.78 5.15 3.38
C ALA A 34 3.29 5.32 1.94
N LEU A 35 3.48 6.57 1.49
CA LEU A 35 4.02 6.89 0.17
C LEU A 35 5.43 6.31 0.00
N GLU A 36 6.36 6.58 0.92
CA GLU A 36 7.74 6.07 0.85
C GLU A 36 7.80 4.53 0.79
N SER A 37 6.94 3.86 1.57
CA SER A 37 6.85 2.40 1.56
C SER A 37 6.35 1.88 0.21
N ALA A 38 5.33 2.51 -0.36
CA ALA A 38 4.77 2.12 -1.66
C ALA A 38 5.70 2.43 -2.84
N VAL A 39 6.43 3.55 -2.79
CA VAL A 39 7.50 3.88 -3.74
C VAL A 39 8.53 2.76 -3.79
N SER A 40 9.03 2.32 -2.63
CA SER A 40 10.01 1.25 -2.55
C SER A 40 9.49 -0.04 -3.21
N THR A 41 8.26 -0.44 -2.86
CA THR A 41 7.56 -1.60 -3.43
C THR A 41 7.44 -1.51 -4.95
N ALA A 42 6.94 -0.39 -5.48
CA ALA A 42 6.77 -0.16 -6.91
C ALA A 42 8.11 -0.17 -7.66
N ARG A 43 9.15 0.49 -7.11
CA ARG A 43 10.50 0.54 -7.71
C ARG A 43 11.14 -0.85 -7.78
N VAL A 44 11.03 -1.67 -6.74
CA VAL A 44 11.54 -3.04 -6.71
C VAL A 44 10.89 -3.90 -7.79
N ALA A 45 9.55 -3.87 -7.90
CA ALA A 45 8.82 -4.60 -8.92
C ALA A 45 9.19 -4.14 -10.34
N ALA A 46 9.29 -2.83 -10.57
CA ALA A 46 9.68 -2.27 -11.87
C ALA A 46 11.08 -2.74 -12.32
N VAL A 47 12.04 -2.86 -11.40
CA VAL A 47 13.39 -3.39 -11.69
C VAL A 47 13.31 -4.88 -12.05
N ALA A 48 12.54 -5.68 -11.29
CA ALA A 48 12.37 -7.11 -11.57
C ALA A 48 11.72 -7.37 -12.94
N LEU A 49 10.70 -6.58 -13.29
CA LEU A 49 10.03 -6.65 -14.60
C LEU A 49 10.99 -6.31 -15.74
N ASP A 50 11.75 -5.22 -15.66
CA ASP A 50 12.72 -4.84 -16.71
C ASP A 50 13.83 -5.89 -16.87
N ALA A 51 14.34 -6.41 -15.75
CA ALA A 51 15.32 -7.49 -15.77
C ALA A 51 14.75 -8.75 -16.43
N ARG A 52 13.49 -9.11 -16.12
CA ARG A 52 12.82 -10.28 -16.70
C ARG A 52 12.53 -10.09 -18.19
N ALA A 53 12.03 -8.93 -18.60
CA ALA A 53 11.75 -8.58 -19.99
C ALA A 53 13.00 -8.63 -20.88
N ARG A 54 14.19 -8.43 -20.28
CA ARG A 54 15.50 -8.50 -20.94
C ARG A 54 16.21 -9.85 -20.74
N ASP A 55 15.50 -10.86 -20.25
CA ASP A 55 16.03 -12.21 -19.95
C ASP A 55 17.28 -12.21 -19.03
N ARG A 56 17.42 -11.20 -18.15
CA ARG A 56 18.53 -11.07 -17.19
C ARG A 56 18.30 -11.80 -15.88
N VAL A 57 17.07 -12.22 -15.61
CA VAL A 57 16.68 -13.00 -14.44
C VAL A 57 15.71 -14.11 -14.84
N THR A 58 15.64 -15.16 -14.02
CA THR A 58 14.75 -16.29 -14.29
C THR A 58 13.28 -15.92 -14.04
N PHE A 59 12.38 -16.70 -14.64
CA PHE A 59 10.95 -16.62 -14.35
C PHE A 59 10.66 -16.75 -12.85
N ALA A 60 11.25 -17.75 -12.18
CA ALA A 60 11.00 -18.02 -10.77
C ALA A 60 11.37 -16.81 -9.89
N TYR A 61 12.54 -16.20 -10.15
CA TYR A 61 12.97 -15.01 -9.42
C TYR A 61 12.01 -13.83 -9.63
N ALA A 62 11.70 -13.50 -10.88
CA ALA A 62 10.81 -12.38 -11.18
C ALA A 62 9.39 -12.59 -10.62
N ASN A 63 8.85 -13.80 -10.71
CA ASN A 63 7.53 -14.12 -10.17
C ASN A 63 7.50 -13.99 -8.66
N THR A 64 8.55 -14.44 -7.94
CA THR A 64 8.64 -14.25 -6.48
C THR A 64 8.69 -12.78 -6.12
N VAL A 65 9.62 -12.01 -6.68
CA VAL A 65 9.79 -10.59 -6.33
C VAL A 65 8.53 -9.78 -6.61
N VAL A 66 7.87 -9.99 -7.76
CA VAL A 66 6.63 -9.27 -8.08
C VAL A 66 5.48 -9.69 -7.19
N THR A 67 5.37 -10.97 -6.82
CA THR A 67 4.34 -11.43 -5.87
C THR A 67 4.58 -10.85 -4.47
N GLU A 68 5.82 -10.84 -3.99
CA GLU A 68 6.15 -10.24 -2.69
C GLU A 68 5.89 -8.73 -2.66
N ALA A 69 6.14 -8.03 -3.77
CA ALA A 69 5.80 -6.62 -3.89
C ALA A 69 4.27 -6.39 -3.87
N GLU A 70 3.50 -7.21 -4.58
CA GLU A 70 2.03 -7.18 -4.52
C GLU A 70 1.53 -7.45 -3.10
N ASP A 71 2.03 -8.49 -2.43
CA ASP A 71 1.63 -8.82 -1.05
C ASP A 71 2.03 -7.71 -0.04
N ALA A 72 3.03 -6.89 -0.36
CA ALA A 72 3.49 -5.79 0.49
C ALA A 72 2.64 -4.52 0.38
N ILE A 73 1.86 -4.32 -0.69
CA ILE A 73 1.04 -3.10 -0.84
C ILE A 73 -0.20 -3.11 0.05
N ASP A 74 -0.81 -4.29 0.24
CA ASP A 74 -2.05 -4.46 1.00
C ASP A 74 -1.91 -4.00 2.47
N PRO A 75 -0.85 -4.38 3.22
CA PRO A 75 -0.63 -3.85 4.56
C PRO A 75 -0.42 -2.34 4.61
N ILE A 76 0.19 -1.74 3.58
CA ILE A 76 0.40 -0.27 3.51
C ILE A 76 -0.95 0.44 3.37
N VAL A 77 -1.77 -0.01 2.41
CA VAL A 77 -3.14 0.49 2.20
C VAL A 77 -3.97 0.32 3.46
N ALA A 78 -3.93 -0.86 4.08
CA ALA A 78 -4.70 -1.13 5.30
C ALA A 78 -4.27 -0.24 6.46
N SER A 79 -2.95 -0.05 6.65
CA SER A 79 -2.40 0.75 7.73
C SER A 79 -2.78 2.22 7.61
N PHE A 80 -2.64 2.81 6.41
CA PHE A 80 -2.99 4.21 6.20
C PHE A 80 -4.51 4.41 6.07
N GLY A 81 -5.23 3.48 5.45
CA GLY A 81 -6.65 3.60 5.17
C GLY A 81 -7.54 3.69 6.42
N VAL A 82 -7.07 3.17 7.55
CA VAL A 82 -7.74 3.31 8.86
C VAL A 82 -7.36 4.59 9.60
N VAL A 83 -6.43 5.41 9.10
CA VAL A 83 -6.12 6.70 9.72
C VAL A 83 -7.22 7.70 9.32
N ASP A 84 -8.00 8.13 10.32
CA ASP A 84 -9.01 9.17 10.10
C ASP A 84 -8.35 10.55 10.05
N PRO A 85 -8.73 11.40 9.08
CA PRO A 85 -8.25 12.77 9.01
C PRO A 85 -8.79 13.58 10.20
N PRO A 86 -7.98 14.47 10.81
CA PRO A 86 -8.40 15.26 11.97
C PRO A 86 -9.48 16.30 11.61
N ASP A 87 -9.45 16.82 10.37
CA ASP A 87 -10.49 17.69 9.82
C ASP A 87 -10.52 17.65 8.28
N ARG A 88 -11.52 18.33 7.69
CA ARG A 88 -11.79 18.28 6.24
C ARG A 88 -10.71 18.90 5.36
N SER A 89 -9.80 19.70 5.91
CA SER A 89 -8.74 20.35 5.13
C SER A 89 -7.76 19.35 4.53
N VAL A 90 -7.60 18.17 5.15
CA VAL A 90 -6.70 17.11 4.68
C VAL A 90 -7.42 15.91 4.03
N ASP A 91 -8.74 16.00 3.83
CA ASP A 91 -9.49 15.01 3.04
C ASP A 91 -8.93 14.84 1.60
N PRO A 92 -8.44 15.89 0.90
CA PRO A 92 -7.79 15.73 -0.40
C PRO A 92 -6.52 14.87 -0.32
N LEU A 93 -5.63 15.15 0.65
CA LEU A 93 -4.41 14.37 0.86
C LEU A 93 -4.73 12.90 1.08
N ARG A 94 -5.73 12.60 1.92
CA ARG A 94 -6.16 11.21 2.15
C ARG A 94 -6.55 10.50 0.86
N ARG A 95 -7.34 11.17 0.01
CA ARG A 95 -7.79 10.59 -1.27
C ARG A 95 -6.60 10.37 -2.20
N GLU A 96 -5.74 11.37 -2.37
CA GLU A 96 -4.60 11.29 -3.27
C GLU A 96 -3.63 10.16 -2.87
N VAL A 97 -3.32 10.03 -1.58
CA VAL A 97 -2.48 8.92 -1.09
C VAL A 97 -3.16 7.58 -1.39
N LEU A 98 -4.44 7.41 -1.05
CA LEU A 98 -5.14 6.15 -1.32
C LEU A 98 -5.29 5.83 -2.81
N ASP A 99 -5.44 6.84 -3.66
CA ASP A 99 -5.49 6.68 -5.11
C ASP A 99 -4.14 6.17 -5.64
N HIS A 100 -3.02 6.75 -5.19
CA HIS A 100 -1.67 6.28 -5.55
C HIS A 100 -1.37 4.85 -5.06
N LEU A 101 -1.76 4.53 -3.82
CA LEU A 101 -1.57 3.18 -3.28
C LEU A 101 -2.43 2.15 -4.04
N GLY A 102 -3.67 2.52 -4.39
CA GLY A 102 -4.57 1.70 -5.19
C GLY A 102 -4.03 1.43 -6.60
N GLU A 103 -3.60 2.48 -7.31
CA GLU A 103 -2.99 2.35 -8.64
C GLU A 103 -1.73 1.46 -8.59
N THR A 104 -0.91 1.60 -7.54
CA THR A 104 0.25 0.75 -7.33
C THR A 104 -0.16 -0.73 -7.17
N GLY A 105 -1.17 -1.02 -6.37
CA GLY A 105 -1.70 -2.37 -6.21
C GLY A 105 -2.21 -2.99 -7.51
N ASP A 106 -2.98 -2.23 -8.30
CA ASP A 106 -3.49 -2.67 -9.60
C ASP A 106 -2.35 -3.00 -10.57
N LEU A 107 -1.34 -2.14 -10.67
CA LEU A 107 -0.17 -2.36 -11.52
C LEU A 107 0.66 -3.59 -11.09
N LEU A 108 0.78 -3.84 -9.78
CA LEU A 108 1.49 -5.01 -9.25
C LEU A 108 0.74 -6.32 -9.57
N ALA A 109 -0.59 -6.33 -9.42
CA ALA A 109 -1.41 -7.47 -9.80
C ALA A 109 -1.30 -7.77 -11.31
N GLU A 110 -1.34 -6.75 -12.15
CA GLU A 110 -1.12 -6.89 -13.60
C GLU A 110 0.31 -7.39 -13.91
N ALA A 111 1.31 -6.88 -13.21
CA ALA A 111 2.71 -7.29 -13.34
C ALA A 111 2.88 -8.78 -13.04
N ARG A 112 2.26 -9.29 -11.96
CA ARG A 112 2.28 -10.73 -11.63
C ARG A 112 1.68 -11.56 -12.75
N ILE A 113 0.57 -11.10 -13.33
CA ILE A 113 -0.08 -11.78 -14.47
C ILE A 113 0.83 -11.78 -15.70
N ALA A 114 1.46 -10.66 -16.03
CA ALA A 114 2.37 -10.53 -17.17
C ALA A 114 3.58 -11.46 -17.05
N VAL A 115 4.21 -11.53 -15.87
CA VAL A 115 5.32 -12.45 -15.60
C VAL A 115 4.88 -13.91 -15.77
N ARG A 116 3.72 -14.30 -15.23
CA ARG A 116 3.17 -15.66 -15.36
C ARG A 116 2.82 -16.06 -16.79
N ARG A 117 2.44 -15.09 -17.63
CA ARG A 117 2.14 -15.30 -19.04
C ARG A 117 3.36 -15.19 -19.95
N GLY A 118 4.51 -14.74 -19.44
CA GLY A 118 5.69 -14.46 -20.25
C GLY A 118 5.48 -13.30 -21.23
N ASP A 119 4.58 -12.36 -20.92
CA ASP A 119 4.25 -11.24 -21.79
C ASP A 119 5.30 -10.11 -21.63
N VAL A 120 6.34 -10.16 -22.47
CA VAL A 120 7.47 -9.22 -22.43
C VAL A 120 7.05 -7.77 -22.66
N ARG A 121 6.07 -7.55 -23.54
CA ARG A 121 5.58 -6.20 -23.83
C ARG A 121 4.84 -5.64 -22.62
N ALA A 122 3.90 -6.41 -22.06
CA ALA A 122 3.20 -6.00 -20.85
C ALA A 122 4.17 -5.76 -19.68
N MET A 123 5.18 -6.62 -19.47
CA MET A 123 6.20 -6.40 -18.44
C MET A 123 6.94 -5.06 -18.63
N THR A 124 7.26 -4.69 -19.86
CA THR A 124 7.94 -3.41 -20.17
C THR A 124 7.03 -2.21 -19.89
N ASP A 125 5.78 -2.28 -20.33
CA ASP A 125 4.80 -1.21 -20.15
C ASP A 125 4.45 -1.02 -18.66
N LEU A 126 4.27 -2.12 -17.92
CA LEU A 126 4.01 -2.13 -16.48
C LEU A 126 5.20 -1.65 -15.67
N ALA A 127 6.44 -2.00 -16.05
CA ALA A 127 7.63 -1.44 -15.42
C ALA A 127 7.70 0.09 -15.58
N ALA A 128 7.26 0.62 -16.73
CA ALA A 128 7.17 2.07 -16.93
C ALA A 128 6.03 2.68 -16.12
N GLY A 129 4.88 2.01 -16.00
CA GLY A 129 3.76 2.42 -15.15
C GLY A 129 4.14 2.51 -13.68
N LEU A 130 4.76 1.46 -13.14
CA LEU A 130 5.23 1.41 -11.76
C LEU A 130 6.26 2.51 -11.44
N ARG A 131 7.13 2.87 -12.39
CA ARG A 131 8.03 4.01 -12.22
C ARG A 131 7.29 5.33 -12.17
N ARG A 132 6.31 5.54 -13.06
CA ARG A 132 5.51 6.78 -13.08
C ARG A 132 4.71 6.98 -11.81
N VAL A 133 4.04 5.94 -11.31
CA VAL A 133 3.29 6.04 -10.05
C VAL A 133 4.23 6.26 -8.87
N ALA A 134 5.40 5.60 -8.86
CA ALA A 134 6.43 5.83 -7.84
C ALA A 134 6.96 7.28 -7.87
N ASP A 135 7.25 7.83 -9.06
CA ASP A 135 7.72 9.21 -9.20
C ASP A 135 6.65 10.22 -8.74
N GLY A 136 5.35 9.92 -8.98
CA GLY A 136 4.25 10.74 -8.46
C GLY A 136 4.12 10.68 -6.93
N MET A 137 4.26 9.49 -6.35
CA MET A 137 4.28 9.32 -4.88
C MET A 137 5.49 10.00 -4.24
N ASP A 138 6.68 9.93 -4.85
CA ASP A 138 7.88 10.62 -4.38
C ASP A 138 7.69 12.13 -4.39
N GLN A 139 7.10 12.68 -5.46
CA GLN A 139 6.80 14.11 -5.51
C GLN A 139 5.86 14.53 -4.37
N GLN A 140 4.79 13.75 -4.13
CA GLN A 140 3.86 14.04 -3.05
C GLN A 140 4.53 13.89 -1.66
N ALA A 141 5.43 12.92 -1.49
CA ALA A 141 6.23 12.76 -0.28
C ALA A 141 7.17 13.94 -0.02
N GLU A 142 7.81 14.48 -1.07
CA GLU A 142 8.65 15.67 -0.99
C GLU A 142 7.86 16.92 -0.58
N GLU A 143 6.60 17.05 -1.01
CA GLU A 143 5.72 18.16 -0.62
C GLU A 143 5.30 18.11 0.86
N LEU A 144 5.39 16.94 1.50
CA LEU A 144 5.04 16.71 2.91
C LEU A 144 6.25 16.78 3.88
N SER A 145 7.48 16.86 3.36
CA SER A 145 8.73 16.83 4.13
C SER A 145 9.23 18.21 4.54
#